data_AF-A0A8I0K8G7-F1
#
_entry.id   AF-A0A8I0K8G7-F1
#
_cell.length_a   1.000
_cell.length_b   1.000
_cell.length_c   1.000
_cell.angle_alpha   90.00
_cell.angle_beta   90.00
_cell.angle_gamma   90.00
#
_symmetry.space_group_name_H-M   'P 1'
#
loop_
_entity.id
_entity.type
_entity.pdbx_description
1 polymer ?
#
loop_
_entity_poly.entity_id
_entity_poly.type
_entity_poly.pdbx_seq_one_letter_code
_entity_poly.pdbx_strand_id
1 'polypeptide(L)'
;SGDDWRETHNYVHHTYTNIVGKDHDVGYGILRVSDQQKWEPRHLFNIPLALQLMFFFEWYVGVQNLHLEDALVYKTKSWKKVWEDAAKVRKKATRQVLKDYVFFPVISGPMFLPVFAGNVVANIIRNLWSSAVIFNGHFTEDAETFEPDNTDTETKAEW
;
A
#
# COMPACT_ATOMS: atom_id res chain seq x y z
N SER A 1 -6.32 4.43 8.36
CA SER A 1 -7.07 5.45 9.15
C SER A 1 -6.32 6.78 9.07
N GLY A 2 -6.79 7.86 9.69
CA GLY A 2 -6.01 9.11 9.72
C GLY A 2 -4.74 8.97 10.56
N ASP A 3 -4.82 8.21 11.66
CA ASP A 3 -3.68 7.91 12.54
C ASP A 3 -2.66 7.03 11.81
N ASP A 4 -3.15 6.00 11.12
CA ASP A 4 -2.33 5.07 10.33
C ASP A 4 -1.48 5.83 9.31
N TRP A 5 -2.07 6.80 8.61
CA TRP A 5 -1.37 7.65 7.64
C TRP A 5 -0.30 8.53 8.31
N ARG A 6 -0.59 9.08 9.49
CA ARG A 6 0.38 9.89 10.23
C ARG A 6 1.58 9.05 10.68
N GLU A 7 1.36 7.81 11.06
CA GLU A 7 2.43 6.92 11.48
C GLU A 7 3.23 6.40 10.29
N THR A 8 2.59 5.75 9.30
CA THR A 8 3.34 5.11 8.22
C THR A 8 3.86 6.08 7.18
N HIS A 9 3.05 7.06 6.77
CA HIS A 9 3.49 8.01 5.76
C HIS A 9 4.24 9.19 6.39
N ASN A 10 3.63 9.93 7.33
CA ASN A 10 4.28 11.16 7.82
C ASN A 10 5.49 10.91 8.72
N TYR A 11 5.47 9.85 9.53
CA TYR A 11 6.62 9.52 10.37
C TYR A 11 7.54 8.53 9.65
N VAL A 12 7.15 7.27 9.47
CA VAL A 12 8.08 6.24 8.96
C VAL A 12 8.63 6.62 7.58
N HIS A 13 7.77 6.82 6.59
CA HIS A 13 8.21 7.08 5.22
C HIS A 13 8.98 8.40 5.11
N HIS A 14 8.44 9.54 5.56
CA HIS A 14 9.16 10.83 5.44
C HIS A 14 10.38 10.99 6.37
N THR A 15 10.49 10.20 7.45
CA THR A 15 11.66 10.23 8.36
C THR A 15 12.78 9.32 7.86
N TYR A 16 12.44 8.18 7.27
CA TYR A 16 13.41 7.18 6.84
C TYR A 16 13.40 6.99 5.32
N THR A 17 13.01 8.02 4.57
CA THR A 17 12.78 7.97 3.11
C THR A 17 13.93 7.28 2.42
N ASN A 18 13.62 6.27 1.60
CA ASN A 18 14.62 5.54 0.81
C ASN A 18 15.69 4.76 1.61
N ILE A 19 15.54 4.58 2.93
CA ILE A 19 16.45 3.75 3.73
C ILE A 19 15.99 2.29 3.67
N VAL A 20 16.81 1.42 3.08
CA VAL A 20 16.46 0.01 2.90
C VAL A 20 16.32 -0.69 4.25
N GLY A 21 15.17 -1.35 4.45
CA GLY A 21 14.83 -2.03 5.69
C GLY A 21 14.24 -1.14 6.79
N LYS A 22 14.14 0.18 6.57
CA LYS A 22 13.38 1.11 7.42
C LYS A 22 12.16 1.71 6.73
N ASP A 23 12.30 2.11 5.47
CA ASP A 23 11.18 2.53 4.64
C ASP A 23 10.54 1.34 3.93
N HIS A 24 9.27 1.08 4.26
CA HIS A 24 8.51 -0.02 3.69
C HIS A 24 8.22 0.15 2.19
N ASP A 25 8.39 1.36 1.65
CA ASP A 25 8.15 1.64 0.23
C ASP A 25 9.31 1.12 -0.64
N VAL A 26 10.57 1.23 -0.18
CA VAL A 26 11.77 0.62 -0.82
C VAL A 26 12.15 -0.74 -0.24
N GLY A 27 11.51 -1.21 0.82
CA GLY A 27 11.89 -2.46 1.48
C GLY A 27 10.94 -2.92 2.58
N TYR A 28 9.96 -3.73 2.19
CA TYR A 28 9.42 -4.98 2.81
C TYR A 28 8.11 -5.34 2.10
N GLY A 29 8.17 -5.34 0.76
CA GLY A 29 6.99 -5.38 -0.10
C GLY A 29 6.81 -6.69 -0.88
N ILE A 30 5.68 -6.76 -1.56
CA ILE A 30 5.32 -7.80 -2.53
C ILE A 30 6.28 -7.77 -3.74
N LEU A 31 6.86 -6.61 -4.04
CA LEU A 31 7.72 -6.37 -5.21
C LEU A 31 9.16 -6.10 -4.80
N ARG A 32 10.09 -6.53 -5.66
CA ARG A 32 11.48 -6.06 -5.63
C ARG A 32 11.61 -4.79 -6.48
N VAL A 33 11.97 -3.67 -5.87
CA VAL A 33 12.05 -2.33 -6.49
C VAL A 33 13.45 -1.72 -6.44
N SER A 34 14.37 -2.27 -5.64
CA SER A 34 15.77 -1.83 -5.57
C SER A 34 16.74 -3.01 -5.81
N ASP A 35 17.95 -2.70 -6.27
CA ASP A 35 19.01 -3.69 -6.46
C ASP A 35 19.62 -4.17 -5.14
N GLN A 36 19.64 -3.31 -4.11
CA GLN A 36 20.06 -3.61 -2.73
C GLN A 36 19.18 -4.68 -2.06
N GLN A 37 17.94 -4.86 -2.53
CA GLN A 37 17.08 -5.96 -2.05
C GLN A 37 17.60 -7.32 -2.55
N LYS A 38 17.86 -8.23 -1.61
CA LYS A 38 18.29 -9.61 -1.90
C LYS A 38 17.31 -10.28 -2.86
N TRP A 39 17.83 -10.92 -3.90
CA TRP A 39 17.01 -11.65 -4.85
C TRP A 39 16.47 -12.96 -4.26
N GLU A 40 15.21 -13.27 -4.58
CA GLU A 40 14.50 -14.49 -4.19
C GLU A 40 13.64 -14.99 -5.36
N PRO A 41 13.39 -16.31 -5.50
CA PRO A 41 12.61 -16.86 -6.62
C PRO A 41 11.22 -16.26 -6.80
N ARG A 42 10.58 -15.76 -5.72
CA ARG A 42 9.28 -15.07 -5.80
C ARG A 42 9.31 -13.81 -6.69
N HIS A 43 10.47 -13.20 -6.88
CA HIS A 43 10.61 -12.00 -7.73
C HIS A 43 10.45 -12.29 -9.23
N LEU A 44 10.42 -13.55 -9.65
CA LEU A 44 9.97 -13.91 -11.01
C LEU A 44 8.52 -13.45 -11.28
N PHE A 45 7.73 -13.27 -10.23
CA PHE A 45 6.36 -12.78 -10.31
C PHE A 45 6.24 -11.27 -10.16
N ASN A 46 7.34 -10.50 -10.17
CA ASN A 46 7.30 -9.04 -9.99
C ASN A 46 6.30 -8.36 -10.93
N ILE A 47 6.31 -8.69 -12.23
CA ILE A 47 5.41 -8.05 -13.20
C ILE A 47 3.94 -8.41 -12.92
N PRO A 48 3.54 -9.70 -12.81
CA PRO A 48 2.17 -10.05 -12.42
C PRO A 48 1.72 -9.44 -11.09
N LEU A 49 2.60 -9.43 -10.09
CA LEU A 49 2.31 -8.87 -8.78
C LEU A 49 2.19 -7.33 -8.84
N ALA A 50 2.95 -6.67 -9.71
CA ALA A 50 2.86 -5.23 -9.90
C ALA A 50 1.53 -4.85 -10.55
N LEU A 51 1.09 -5.60 -11.57
CA LEU A 51 -0.23 -5.40 -12.15
C LEU A 51 -1.34 -5.61 -11.10
N GLN A 52 -1.26 -6.70 -10.33
CA GLN A 52 -2.19 -6.95 -9.24
C GLN A 52 -2.20 -5.81 -8.21
N LEU A 53 -1.03 -5.30 -7.83
CA LEU A 53 -0.91 -4.14 -6.94
C LEU A 53 -1.58 -2.91 -7.56
N MET A 54 -1.32 -2.61 -8.83
CA MET A 54 -1.87 -1.44 -9.52
C MET A 54 -3.40 -1.48 -9.63
N PHE A 55 -4.01 -2.65 -9.87
CA PHE A 55 -5.47 -2.76 -9.97
C PHE A 55 -6.18 -2.65 -8.61
N PHE A 56 -5.51 -3.02 -7.52
CA PHE A 56 -6.07 -3.08 -6.17
C PHE A 56 -5.38 -2.11 -5.19
N PHE A 57 -4.73 -1.08 -5.71
CA PHE A 57 -3.81 -0.21 -4.96
C PHE A 57 -4.38 0.32 -3.64
N GLU A 58 -5.61 0.85 -3.64
CA GLU A 58 -6.25 1.36 -2.43
C GLU A 58 -6.36 0.33 -1.30
N TRP A 59 -6.52 -0.95 -1.66
CA TRP A 59 -6.75 -2.03 -0.71
C TRP A 59 -5.43 -2.45 -0.07
N TYR A 60 -4.36 -2.53 -0.88
CA TYR A 60 -3.00 -2.75 -0.39
C TYR A 60 -2.57 -1.65 0.57
N VAL A 61 -2.71 -0.37 0.20
CA VAL A 61 -2.45 0.76 1.10
C VAL A 61 -3.33 0.69 2.35
N GLY A 62 -4.59 0.28 2.19
CA GLY A 62 -5.53 0.13 3.30
C GLY A 62 -5.12 -0.93 4.33
N VAL A 63 -4.36 -1.95 3.96
CA VAL A 63 -3.95 -3.05 4.84
C VAL A 63 -2.48 -3.02 5.25
N GLN A 64 -1.68 -2.10 4.71
CA GLN A 64 -0.22 -2.04 4.93
C GLN A 64 0.13 -2.01 6.43
N ASN A 65 -0.56 -1.20 7.23
CA ASN A 65 -0.34 -1.11 8.69
C ASN A 65 -0.70 -2.39 9.46
N LEU A 66 -1.29 -3.40 8.82
CA LEU A 66 -1.59 -4.67 9.49
C LEU A 66 -0.35 -5.58 9.60
N HIS A 67 0.72 -5.30 8.86
CA HIS A 67 1.93 -6.13 8.79
C HIS A 67 1.57 -7.60 8.59
N LEU A 68 0.89 -7.90 7.47
CA LEU A 68 0.36 -9.24 7.23
C LEU A 68 1.47 -10.29 7.12
N GLU A 69 2.68 -9.89 6.77
CA GLU A 69 3.91 -10.66 6.81
C GLU A 69 4.20 -11.27 8.19
N ASP A 70 3.88 -10.57 9.29
CA ASP A 70 4.05 -11.08 10.65
C ASP A 70 3.14 -12.30 10.94
N ALA A 71 1.99 -12.36 10.28
CA ALA A 71 1.06 -13.49 10.39
C ALA A 71 1.30 -14.57 9.31
N LEU A 72 1.68 -14.16 8.10
CA LEU A 72 1.80 -15.03 6.94
C LEU A 72 3.18 -15.70 6.84
N VAL A 73 4.24 -14.96 7.12
CA VAL A 73 5.63 -15.39 6.94
C VAL A 73 6.28 -15.68 8.29
N TYR A 74 6.34 -14.69 9.18
CA TYR A 74 7.11 -14.80 10.42
C TYR A 74 6.38 -15.55 11.54
N LYS A 75 5.05 -15.69 11.44
CA LYS A 75 4.20 -16.37 12.44
C LYS A 75 4.31 -15.78 13.85
N THR A 76 4.72 -14.51 13.96
CA THR A 76 4.85 -13.75 15.20
C THR A 76 3.53 -13.10 15.62
N LYS A 77 2.60 -12.90 14.67
CA LYS A 77 1.28 -12.29 14.90
C LYS A 77 0.15 -13.29 14.66
N SER A 78 -0.76 -13.43 15.62
CA SER A 78 -1.92 -14.31 15.47
C SER A 78 -2.99 -13.72 14.54
N TRP A 79 -3.74 -14.56 13.82
CA TRP A 79 -4.87 -14.13 13.00
C TRP A 79 -5.98 -13.44 13.81
N LYS A 80 -6.16 -13.81 15.08
CA LYS A 80 -7.08 -13.11 15.99
C LYS A 80 -6.64 -11.65 16.17
N LYS A 81 -5.34 -11.42 16.38
CA LYS A 81 -4.79 -10.07 16.54
C LYS A 81 -4.89 -9.26 15.24
N VAL A 82 -4.59 -9.87 14.08
CA VAL A 82 -4.82 -9.24 12.76
C VAL A 82 -6.29 -8.83 12.61
N TRP A 83 -7.23 -9.70 13.00
CA TRP A 83 -8.65 -9.40 12.95
C TRP A 83 -9.04 -8.24 13.87
N GLU A 84 -8.46 -8.14 15.06
CA GLU A 84 -8.70 -7.01 15.97
C GLU A 84 -8.16 -5.70 15.36
N ASP A 85 -6.91 -5.70 14.89
CA ASP A 85 -6.24 -4.52 14.34
C ASP A 85 -6.92 -4.03 13.04
N ALA A 86 -7.47 -4.95 12.24
CA ALA A 86 -8.19 -4.63 11.01
C ALA A 86 -9.54 -3.92 11.23
N ALA A 87 -10.01 -3.72 12.46
CA ALA A 87 -11.34 -3.16 12.73
C ALA A 87 -11.58 -1.79 12.03
N LYS A 88 -10.61 -0.88 12.10
CA LYS A 88 -10.71 0.44 11.45
C LYS A 88 -10.76 0.31 9.93
N VAL A 89 -9.89 -0.52 9.36
CA VAL A 89 -9.81 -0.77 7.91
C VAL A 89 -11.09 -1.42 7.41
N ARG A 90 -11.57 -2.49 8.05
CA ARG A 90 -12.84 -3.15 7.73
C ARG A 90 -14.01 -2.17 7.76
N LYS A 91 -14.13 -1.36 8.81
CA LYS A 91 -15.21 -0.36 8.91
C LYS A 91 -15.17 0.62 7.74
N LYS A 92 -13.99 1.08 7.32
CA LYS A 92 -13.82 1.97 6.16
C LYS A 92 -14.14 1.25 4.85
N ALA A 93 -13.59 0.05 4.67
CA ALA A 93 -13.81 -0.81 3.50
C ALA A 93 -15.29 -1.08 3.27
N THR A 94 -16.00 -1.54 4.31
CA THR A 94 -17.44 -1.81 4.25
C THR A 94 -18.22 -0.54 3.86
N ARG A 95 -17.89 0.63 4.42
CA ARG A 95 -18.55 1.88 4.04
C ARG A 95 -18.30 2.25 2.58
N GLN A 96 -17.07 2.11 2.07
CA GLN A 96 -16.78 2.42 0.67
C GLN A 96 -17.49 1.45 -0.27
N VAL A 97 -17.40 0.14 -0.01
CA VAL A 97 -18.05 -0.89 -0.83
C VAL A 97 -19.57 -0.71 -0.85
N LEU A 98 -20.20 -0.51 0.31
CA LEU A 98 -21.64 -0.28 0.37
C LEU A 98 -22.03 1.02 -0.34
N LYS A 99 -21.24 2.08 -0.21
CA LYS A 99 -21.52 3.36 -0.86
C LYS A 99 -21.43 3.22 -2.40
N ASP A 100 -20.35 2.66 -2.91
CA ASP A 100 -20.05 2.62 -4.35
C ASP A 100 -20.83 1.52 -5.09
N TYR A 101 -21.06 0.36 -4.47
CA TYR A 101 -21.63 -0.79 -5.17
C TYR A 101 -23.06 -1.14 -4.75
N VAL A 102 -23.60 -0.49 -3.71
CA VAL A 102 -24.98 -0.69 -3.26
C VAL A 102 -25.75 0.62 -3.26
N PHE A 103 -25.36 1.60 -2.46
CA PHE A 103 -26.12 2.83 -2.26
C PHE A 103 -26.30 3.61 -3.57
N PHE A 104 -25.21 3.99 -4.26
CA PHE A 104 -25.31 4.76 -5.49
C PHE A 104 -26.03 4.01 -6.62
N PRO A 105 -25.73 2.73 -6.89
CA PRO A 105 -26.51 1.95 -7.85
C PRO A 105 -28.01 1.86 -7.50
N VAL A 106 -28.37 1.59 -6.25
CA VAL A 106 -29.77 1.44 -5.83
C VAL A 106 -30.56 2.74 -5.99
N ILE A 107 -30.03 3.88 -5.55
CA ILE A 107 -30.75 5.16 -5.67
C ILE A 107 -30.85 5.64 -7.13
N SER A 108 -30.06 5.06 -8.05
CA SER A 108 -30.13 5.37 -9.48
C SER A 108 -31.26 4.64 -10.22
N GLY A 109 -31.98 3.73 -9.55
CA GLY A 109 -33.15 3.04 -10.10
C GLY A 109 -32.84 2.28 -11.39
N PRO A 110 -33.48 2.59 -12.53
CA PRO A 110 -33.21 1.92 -13.81
C PRO A 110 -31.75 2.00 -14.28
N MET A 111 -30.98 2.98 -13.78
CA MET A 111 -29.56 3.17 -14.12
C MET A 111 -28.61 2.36 -13.23
N PHE A 112 -29.12 1.40 -12.46
CA PHE A 112 -28.34 0.56 -11.54
C PHE A 112 -27.08 -0.02 -12.19
N LEU A 113 -27.23 -0.71 -13.33
CA LEU A 113 -26.12 -1.38 -14.00
C LEU A 113 -25.08 -0.38 -14.55
N PRO A 114 -25.47 0.69 -15.27
CA PRO A 114 -24.53 1.73 -15.66
C PRO A 114 -23.78 2.38 -14.49
N VAL A 115 -24.46 2.71 -13.39
CA VAL A 115 -23.82 3.34 -12.22
C VAL A 115 -22.87 2.36 -11.52
N PHE A 116 -23.28 1.11 -11.35
CA PHE A 116 -22.42 0.07 -10.80
C PHE A 116 -21.16 -0.10 -11.65
N ALA A 117 -21.30 -0.27 -12.97
CA ALA A 117 -20.18 -0.42 -13.90
C ALA A 117 -19.29 0.83 -13.91
N GLY A 118 -19.88 2.01 -13.91
CA GLY A 118 -19.17 3.29 -13.81
C GLY A 118 -18.31 3.37 -12.55
N ASN A 119 -18.84 2.97 -11.40
CA ASN A 119 -18.08 2.95 -10.14
C ASN A 119 -16.95 1.91 -10.16
N VAL A 120 -17.13 0.74 -10.78
CA VAL A 120 -16.05 -0.24 -10.97
C VAL A 120 -14.93 0.36 -11.83
N VAL A 121 -15.27 0.93 -12.99
CA VAL A 121 -14.30 1.52 -13.92
C VAL A 121 -13.57 2.70 -13.27
N ALA A 122 -14.29 3.57 -12.58
CA ALA A 122 -13.71 4.72 -11.88
C ALA A 122 -12.71 4.27 -10.80
N ASN A 123 -13.04 3.24 -10.01
CA ASN A 123 -12.13 2.71 -9.00
C ASN A 123 -10.87 2.09 -9.61
N ILE A 124 -11.00 1.36 -10.73
CA ILE A 124 -9.86 0.82 -11.47
C ILE A 124 -8.96 1.94 -11.97
N ILE A 125 -9.51 2.94 -12.68
CA ILE A 125 -8.73 4.07 -13.20
C ILE A 125 -8.03 4.80 -12.06
N ARG A 126 -8.71 5.05 -10.93
CA ARG A 126 -8.11 5.69 -9.77
C ARG A 126 -6.95 4.85 -9.21
N ASN A 127 -7.10 3.53 -9.08
CA ASN A 127 -6.03 2.66 -8.60
C ASN A 127 -4.81 2.67 -9.54
N LEU A 128 -5.04 2.57 -10.85
CA LEU A 128 -3.97 2.65 -11.86
C LEU A 128 -3.27 4.00 -11.84
N TRP A 129 -4.02 5.10 -11.77
CA TRP A 129 -3.44 6.44 -11.73
C TRP A 129 -2.66 6.69 -10.44
N SER A 130 -3.24 6.37 -9.27
CA SER A 130 -2.57 6.54 -7.98
C SER A 130 -1.30 5.71 -7.86
N SER A 131 -1.34 4.44 -8.29
CA SER A 131 -0.14 3.59 -8.31
C SER A 131 0.91 4.13 -9.28
N ALA A 132 0.54 4.56 -10.49
CA ALA A 132 1.49 5.12 -11.44
C ALA A 132 2.15 6.40 -10.93
N VAL A 133 1.38 7.34 -10.36
CA VAL A 133 1.92 8.59 -9.82
C VAL A 133 2.91 8.33 -8.68
N ILE A 134 2.58 7.41 -7.76
CA ILE A 134 3.45 7.09 -6.63
C ILE A 134 4.71 6.37 -7.11
N PHE A 135 4.58 5.32 -7.92
CA PHE A 135 5.75 4.56 -8.39
C PHE A 135 6.70 5.41 -9.22
N ASN A 136 6.18 6.18 -10.18
CA ASN A 136 7.03 7.04 -11.02
C ASN A 136 7.61 8.23 -10.24
N GLY A 137 7.04 8.57 -9.09
CA GLY A 137 7.56 9.64 -8.23
C GLY A 137 8.58 9.16 -7.21
N HIS A 138 8.64 7.86 -6.90
CA HIS A 138 9.43 7.32 -5.78
C HIS A 138 10.48 6.28 -6.20
N PHE A 139 10.26 5.56 -7.30
CA PHE A 139 11.11 4.45 -7.75
C PHE A 139 11.63 4.68 -9.17
N THR A 140 12.20 5.86 -9.41
CA THR A 140 12.91 6.15 -10.67
C THR A 140 14.30 5.52 -10.66
N GLU A 141 14.88 5.31 -11.85
CA GLU A 141 16.23 4.73 -12.00
C GLU A 141 17.29 5.51 -11.20
N ASP A 142 17.16 6.84 -11.14
CA ASP A 142 18.07 7.73 -10.41
C ASP A 142 17.66 7.98 -8.95
N ALA A 143 16.66 7.25 -8.42
CA ALA A 143 16.26 7.41 -7.02
C ALA A 143 17.36 6.84 -6.10
N GLU A 144 17.96 7.69 -5.28
CA GLU A 144 18.97 7.26 -4.31
C GLU A 144 18.34 6.44 -3.20
N THR A 145 18.95 5.28 -2.89
CA THR A 145 18.63 4.45 -1.73
C THR A 145 19.80 4.43 -0.75
N PHE A 146 19.50 4.55 0.54
CA PHE A 146 20.49 4.67 1.60
C PHE A 146 20.54 3.41 2.46
N GLU A 147 21.75 3.07 2.91
CA GLU A 147 21.94 2.03 3.92
C GLU A 147 21.62 2.60 5.33
N PRO A 148 21.22 1.78 6.32
CA PRO A 148 20.85 2.28 7.66
C PRO A 148 22.00 2.84 8.51
N ASP A 149 23.19 3.07 7.95
CA ASP A 149 24.44 3.10 8.71
C ASP A 149 24.65 4.32 9.63
N ASN A 150 23.83 5.38 9.52
CA ASN A 150 24.02 6.63 10.28
C ASN A 150 22.75 7.26 10.88
N THR A 151 21.60 6.58 10.87
CA THR A 151 20.31 7.18 11.31
C THR A 151 20.28 7.61 12.78
N ASP A 152 21.15 7.04 13.62
CA ASP A 152 21.15 7.30 15.07
C ASP A 152 21.96 8.56 15.44
N THR A 153 22.79 9.05 14.52
CA THR A 153 23.70 10.19 14.74
C THR A 153 23.55 11.33 13.73
N GLU A 154 22.72 11.17 12.71
CA GLU A 154 22.44 12.19 11.70
C GLU A 154 21.86 13.48 12.31
N THR A 155 22.36 14.60 11.81
CA THR A 155 21.83 15.93 12.11
C THR A 155 20.70 16.28 11.15
N LYS A 156 19.82 17.21 11.54
CA LYS A 156 18.75 17.71 10.66
C LYS A 156 19.21 18.31 9.33
N ALA A 157 20.50 18.66 9.21
CA ALA A 157 21.06 19.22 7.97
C ALA A 157 21.51 18.14 6.99
N GLU A 158 21.61 16.90 7.45
CA GLU A 158 21.95 15.71 6.65
C GLU A 158 20.68 14.96 6.21
N TRP A 159 19.49 15.51 6.51
CA TRP A 159 18.16 15.01 6.10
C TRP A 159 17.64 15.73 4.86
#